data_AF-A0A7K4BCK0-F1
#
_entry.id   AF-A0A7K4BCK0-F1
#
_cell.length_a   1.000
_cell.length_b   1.000
_cell.length_c   1.000
_cell.angle_alpha   90.00
_cell.angle_beta   90.00
_cell.angle_gamma   90.00
#
_symmetry.space_group_name_H-M   'P 1'
#
loop_
_entity.id
_entity.type
_entity.pdbx_description
1 polymer ?
#
loop_
_entity_poly.entity_id
_entity_poly.type
_entity_poly.pdbx_seq_one_letter_code
_entity_poly.pdbx_strand_id
1 'polypeptide(L)'
;MKQLFAYEEEASRIELFIRIIYSFILGIILAVYGFIAGICMLIQFVVVLILGRRSQGLSDFIQGYLEYYVHILAYTSFMTDERPGILPVAVNIYEEGKD
;
A
#
# COMPACT_ATOMS: atom_id res chain seq x y z
N MET A 1 -13.97 3.10 11.12
CA MET A 1 -12.65 3.12 10.44
C MET A 1 -11.64 2.52 11.39
N LYS A 2 -10.79 1.59 10.93
CA LYS A 2 -9.70 1.03 11.74
C LYS A 2 -8.42 1.78 11.38
N GLN A 3 -7.68 2.24 12.38
CA GLN A 3 -6.39 2.89 12.16
C GLN A 3 -5.34 1.81 11.88
N LEU A 4 -4.62 1.93 10.76
CA LEU A 4 -3.59 0.97 10.33
C LEU A 4 -2.34 0.98 11.24
N PHE A 5 -1.97 2.17 11.72
CA PHE A 5 -0.79 2.39 12.55
C PHE A 5 -1.21 2.74 13.97
N ALA A 6 -1.79 1.78 14.67
CA ALA A 6 -2.14 1.88 16.08
C ALA A 6 -1.31 0.87 16.87
N TYR A 7 -0.95 1.21 18.11
CA TYR A 7 -0.28 0.26 18.99
C TYR A 7 -1.28 -0.82 19.43
N GLU A 8 -0.99 -2.07 19.08
CA GLU A 8 -1.72 -3.25 19.53
C GLU A 8 -0.84 -3.96 20.58
N GLU A 9 -1.36 -4.16 21.79
CA GLU A 9 -0.63 -4.83 22.89
C GLU A 9 -0.50 -6.35 22.66
N GLU A 10 -1.50 -6.95 22.01
CA GLU A 10 -1.53 -8.36 21.70
C GLU A 10 -0.71 -8.67 20.44
N ALA A 11 0.30 -9.52 20.57
CA ALA A 11 1.11 -9.99 19.44
C ALA A 11 1.28 -11.51 19.49
N SER A 12 0.96 -12.17 18.38
CA SER A 12 1.03 -13.62 18.23
C SER A 12 2.42 -14.06 17.76
N ARG A 13 3.06 -14.94 18.53
CA ARG A 13 4.36 -15.55 18.17
C ARG A 13 4.27 -16.40 16.91
N ILE A 14 3.12 -17.06 16.69
CA ILE A 14 2.87 -17.88 15.49
C ILE A 14 2.79 -16.98 14.26
N GLU A 15 2.12 -15.83 14.39
CA GLU A 15 2.01 -14.88 13.28
C GLU A 15 3.39 -14.36 12.86
N LEU A 16 4.32 -14.17 13.80
CA LEU A 16 5.68 -13.77 13.48
C LEU A 16 6.40 -14.75 12.54
N PHE A 17 6.22 -16.06 12.72
CA PHE A 17 6.77 -17.06 11.80
C PHE A 17 6.08 -17.06 10.44
N ILE A 18 4.74 -16.95 10.44
CA ILE A 18 3.95 -16.92 9.20
C ILE A 18 4.28 -15.68 8.38
N ARG A 19 4.47 -14.54 9.05
CA ARG A 19 4.85 -13.26 8.46
C ARG A 19 6.09 -13.35 7.61
N ILE A 20 7.09 -14.14 7.99
CA ILE A 20 8.32 -14.28 7.18
C ILE A 20 7.99 -14.85 5.80
N ILE A 21 7.24 -15.94 5.75
CA ILE A 21 6.86 -16.60 4.48
C ILE A 21 5.88 -15.73 3.70
N TYR A 22 4.88 -15.17 4.40
CA TYR A 22 3.85 -14.35 3.76
C TYR A 22 4.42 -13.05 3.20
N SER A 23 5.36 -12.40 3.90
CA SER A 23 6.04 -11.19 3.42
C SER A 23 6.82 -11.43 2.14
N PHE A 24 7.40 -12.62 1.95
CA PHE A 24 8.07 -12.96 0.71
C PHE A 24 7.09 -13.01 -0.48
N ILE A 25 5.92 -13.62 -0.27
CA ILE A 25 4.85 -13.68 -1.29
C ILE A 25 4.33 -12.26 -1.60
N LEU A 26 4.02 -11.49 -0.56
CA LEU A 26 3.58 -10.10 -0.70
C LEU A 26 4.62 -9.23 -1.39
N GLY A 27 5.91 -9.47 -1.13
CA GLY A 27 7.01 -8.75 -1.77
C GLY A 27 7.06 -8.94 -3.28
N ILE A 28 6.83 -10.17 -3.77
CA ILE A 28 6.75 -10.44 -5.21
C ILE A 28 5.56 -9.70 -5.84
N ILE A 29 4.40 -9.75 -5.17
CA ILE A 29 3.19 -9.06 -5.63
C ILE A 29 3.43 -7.55 -5.69
N LEU A 30 3.99 -6.96 -4.63
CA LEU A 30 4.36 -5.55 -4.59
C LEU A 30 5.34 -5.16 -5.68
N ALA A 31 6.33 -6.01 -5.98
CA ALA A 31 7.28 -5.72 -7.05
C ALA A 31 6.59 -5.61 -8.42
N VAL A 32 5.65 -6.51 -8.72
CA VAL A 32 4.89 -6.48 -9.99
C VAL A 32 3.98 -5.25 -10.06
N TYR A 33 3.15 -5.02 -9.03
CA TYR A 33 2.26 -3.85 -9.02
C TYR A 33 3.03 -2.53 -8.96
N GLY A 34 4.14 -2.48 -8.23
CA GLY A 34 5.02 -1.33 -8.12
C GLY A 34 5.74 -1.00 -9.42
N PHE A 35 6.11 -2.01 -10.21
CA PHE A 35 6.63 -1.79 -11.55
C PHE A 35 5.59 -1.13 -12.46
N ILE A 36 4.36 -1.63 -12.47
CA ILE A 36 3.25 -1.04 -13.24
C ILE A 36 2.96 0.38 -12.74
N ALA A 37 2.92 0.59 -11.42
CA ALA A 37 2.68 1.89 -10.82
C ALA A 37 3.79 2.89 -11.18
N GLY A 38 5.04 2.44 -11.22
CA GLY A 38 6.18 3.23 -11.68
C GLY A 38 6.01 3.68 -13.13
N ILE A 39 5.57 2.80 -14.02
CA ILE A 39 5.23 3.16 -15.40
C ILE A 39 4.10 4.19 -15.42
N CYS A 40 3.03 3.97 -14.64
CA CYS A 40 1.93 4.93 -14.53
C CYS A 40 2.39 6.30 -14.03
N MET A 41 3.29 6.36 -13.05
CA MET A 41 3.88 7.60 -12.53
C MET A 41 4.71 8.31 -13.60
N LEU A 42 5.53 7.58 -14.36
CA LEU A 42 6.32 8.15 -15.46
C LEU A 42 5.42 8.73 -16.56
N ILE A 43 4.36 8.01 -16.94
CA ILE A 43 3.39 8.51 -17.91
C ILE A 43 2.67 9.73 -17.34
N GLN A 44 2.22 9.68 -16.09
CA GLN A 44 1.52 10.79 -15.42
C GLN A 44 2.41 12.03 -15.35
N PHE A 45 3.71 11.88 -15.11
CA PHE A 45 4.67 12.98 -15.14
C PHE A 45 4.68 13.68 -16.50
N VAL A 46 4.79 12.92 -17.59
CA VAL A 46 4.75 13.48 -18.95
C VAL A 46 3.39 14.12 -19.25
N VAL A 47 2.29 13.49 -18.85
CA VAL A 47 0.92 14.03 -19.01
C VAL A 47 0.80 15.39 -18.31
N VAL A 48 1.29 15.53 -17.07
CA VAL A 48 1.25 16.78 -16.33
C VAL A 48 2.12 17.85 -16.99
N LEU A 49 3.31 17.51 -17.48
CA LEU A 49 4.19 18.46 -18.16
C LEU A 49 3.56 19.03 -19.44
N ILE A 50 2.84 18.22 -20.22
CA ILE A 50 2.30 18.63 -21.51
C ILE A 50 0.90 19.24 -21.36
N LEU A 51 0.01 18.62 -20.56
CA LEU A 51 -1.40 19.02 -20.45
C LEU A 51 -1.68 19.92 -19.25
N GLY A 52 -0.77 20.05 -18.29
CA GLY A 52 -0.97 20.83 -17.06
C GLY A 52 -2.00 20.23 -16.10
N ARG A 53 -2.44 18.98 -16.30
CA ARG A 53 -3.41 18.30 -15.45
C ARG A 53 -3.08 16.82 -15.29
N ARG A 54 -3.58 16.22 -14.20
CA ARG A 54 -3.44 14.78 -13.92
C ARG A 54 -4.48 13.96 -14.68
N SER A 55 -4.08 12.79 -15.20
CA SER A 55 -5.01 11.78 -15.71
C SER A 55 -5.63 11.01 -14.54
N GLN A 56 -6.95 10.90 -14.51
CA GLN A 56 -7.69 10.20 -13.46
C GLN A 56 -7.31 8.72 -13.40
N GLY A 57 -7.37 7.99 -14.52
CA GLY A 57 -7.08 6.55 -14.51
C GLY A 57 -5.65 6.19 -14.08
N LEU A 58 -4.65 7.03 -14.41
CA LEU A 58 -3.28 6.84 -13.91
C LEU A 58 -3.21 7.13 -12.41
N SER A 59 -3.87 8.18 -11.95
CA SER A 59 -3.97 8.53 -10.53
C SER A 59 -4.65 7.42 -9.73
N ASP A 60 -5.76 6.86 -10.21
CA ASP A 60 -6.52 5.81 -9.52
C ASP A 60 -5.67 4.54 -9.34
N PHE A 61 -4.91 4.14 -10.38
CA PHE A 61 -4.01 2.99 -10.27
C PHE A 61 -2.87 3.25 -9.27
N ILE A 62 -2.23 4.42 -9.37
CA ILE A 62 -1.15 4.81 -8.46
C ILE A 62 -1.66 4.86 -7.01
N GLN A 63 -2.84 5.43 -6.79
CA GLN A 63 -3.49 5.47 -5.48
C GLN A 63 -3.71 4.06 -4.95
N GLY A 64 -4.38 3.19 -5.71
CA GLY A 64 -4.64 1.81 -5.27
C GLY A 64 -3.36 1.03 -4.94
N TYR A 65 -2.28 1.24 -5.70
CA TYR A 65 -0.97 0.67 -5.37
C TYR A 65 -0.41 1.20 -4.04
N LEU A 66 -0.44 2.52 -3.82
CA LEU A 66 0.09 3.14 -2.61
C LEU A 66 -0.72 2.73 -1.36
N GLU A 67 -2.04 2.67 -1.46
CA GLU A 67 -2.91 2.21 -0.38
C GLU A 67 -2.59 0.76 0.01
N TYR A 68 -2.44 -0.12 -0.99
CA TYR A 68 -2.07 -1.51 -0.76
C TYR A 68 -0.65 -1.64 -0.18
N TYR A 69 0.30 -0.84 -0.67
CA TYR A 69 1.66 -0.81 -0.16
C TYR A 69 1.71 -0.44 1.32
N VAL A 70 0.94 0.56 1.74
CA VAL A 70 0.84 0.99 3.15
C VAL A 70 0.25 -0.11 4.03
N HIS A 71 -0.76 -0.84 3.55
CA HIS A 71 -1.34 -1.97 4.28
C HIS A 71 -0.30 -3.07 4.50
N ILE A 72 0.45 -3.44 3.44
CA ILE A 72 1.54 -4.42 3.57
C ILE A 72 2.63 -3.90 4.50
N LEU A 73 2.98 -2.63 4.42
CA LEU A 73 4.00 -2.02 5.27
C LEU A 73 3.62 -2.17 6.74
N ALA A 74 2.38 -1.84 7.13
CA ALA A 74 1.89 -2.00 8.50
C ALA A 74 2.06 -3.44 9.02
N TYR A 75 1.72 -4.43 8.19
CA TYR A 75 1.94 -5.84 8.51
C TYR A 75 3.44 -6.17 8.60
N THR A 76 4.23 -5.90 7.57
CA THR A 76 5.66 -6.29 7.57
C THR A 76 6.51 -5.56 8.62
N SER A 77 6.06 -4.40 9.08
CA SER A 77 6.71 -3.58 10.12
C SER A 77 6.19 -3.86 11.53
N PHE A 78 5.45 -4.96 11.74
CA PHE A 78 4.96 -5.39 13.06
C PHE A 78 4.01 -4.40 13.75
N MET A 79 3.27 -3.60 12.97
CA MET A 79 2.27 -2.67 13.52
C MET A 79 0.91 -3.35 13.70
N THR A 80 0.66 -4.47 13.03
CA THR A 80 -0.55 -5.27 13.19
C THR A 80 -0.29 -6.75 12.88
N ASP A 81 -1.06 -7.63 13.52
CA ASP A 81 -1.13 -9.06 13.18
C ASP A 81 -2.17 -9.38 12.10
N GLU A 82 -2.99 -8.39 11.71
CA GLU A 82 -3.99 -8.55 10.67
C GLU A 82 -3.31 -8.68 9.29
N ARG A 83 -3.55 -9.80 8.61
CA ARG A 83 -2.91 -10.09 7.33
C ARG A 83 -3.57 -9.28 6.20
N PRO A 84 -2.79 -8.56 5.38
CA PRO A 84 -3.33 -7.95 4.18
C PRO A 84 -3.81 -9.03 3.20
N GLY A 85 -4.86 -8.74 2.45
CA GLY A 85 -5.29 -9.58 1.35
C GLY A 85 -4.19 -9.73 0.28
N ILE A 86 -4.23 -10.82 -0.50
CA ILE A 86 -3.26 -11.08 -1.58
C ILE A 86 -3.44 -10.10 -2.75
N LEU A 87 -4.69 -9.63 -2.93
CA LEU A 87 -5.04 -8.66 -3.96
C LEU A 87 -5.08 -7.25 -3.35
N PRO A 88 -4.78 -6.21 -4.16
CA PRO A 88 -4.90 -4.84 -3.70
C PRO A 88 -6.32 -4.54 -3.27
N VAL A 89 -6.48 -4.28 -1.98
CA VAL A 89 -7.73 -3.78 -1.39
C VAL A 89 -7.57 -2.27 -1.28
N ALA A 90 -8.55 -1.53 -1.79
CA ALA A 90 -8.58 -0.09 -1.62
C ALA A 90 -8.67 0.25 -0.12
N VAL A 91 -7.73 1.02 0.39
CA VAL A 91 -7.70 1.48 1.78
C VAL A 91 -7.52 2.98 1.77
N ASN A 92 -8.55 3.69 2.22
CA ASN A 92 -8.45 5.13 2.31
C ASN A 92 -7.47 5.53 3.42
N ILE A 93 -6.43 6.27 3.05
CA ILE A 93 -5.47 6.86 3.98
C ILE A 93 -5.89 8.30 4.23
N TYR A 94 -6.10 8.64 5.49
CA TYR A 94 -6.48 9.98 5.92
C TYR A 94 -5.32 10.62 6.67
N GLU A 95 -5.09 11.89 6.40
CA GLU A 95 -4.24 12.75 7.23
C GLU A 95 -5.14 13.52 8.20
N GLU A 96 -4.75 13.58 9.47
CA GLU A 96 -5.48 14.38 10.46
C GLU A 96 -5.30 15.86 10.11
N GLY A 97 -6.42 16.56 9.87
CA GLY A 97 -6.39 17.99 9.60
C GLY A 97 -5.84 18.75 10.81
N LYS A 98 -4.86 19.63 10.59
CA LYS A 98 -4.53 20.66 11.58
C LYS A 98 -5.60 21.75 11.49
N ASP A 99 -6.59 21.69 12.36
CA ASP A 99 -7.42 22.87 12.70
C ASP A 99 -6.57 23.90 13.46
#